data_AF-A0A528ARF0-F1
#
_entry.id   AF-A0A528ARF0-F1
#
_cell.length_a   1.000
_cell.length_b   1.000
_cell.length_c   1.000
_cell.angle_alpha   90.00
_cell.angle_beta   90.00
_cell.angle_gamma   90.00
#
_symmetry.space_group_name_H-M   'P 1'
#
loop_
_entity.id
_entity.type
_entity.pdbx_description
1 polymer ?
#
loop_
_entity_poly.entity_id
_entity_poly.type
_entity_poly.pdbx_seq_one_letter_code
_entity_poly.pdbx_strand_id
1 'polypeptide(L)' 'MGIYLPIAEISVNIFVLLAMGAAVGFLSGMFGVGGGFLITPLLIFYNIP' A
#
# COMPACT_ATOMS: atom_id res chain seq x y z
N MET A 1 -6.30 6.71 13.34
CA MET A 1 -5.03 6.39 14.02
C MET A 1 -3.92 6.54 13.00
N GLY A 2 -3.16 7.63 13.10
CA GLY A 2 -2.06 7.91 12.17
C GLY A 2 -0.78 7.24 12.64
N ILE A 3 -0.04 6.64 11.72
CA ILE A 3 1.31 6.15 11.94
C ILE A 3 2.28 7.02 11.16
N TYR A 4 3.39 7.38 11.80
CA TYR A 4 4.48 8.08 11.12
C TYR A 4 5.40 7.06 10.46
N LEU A 5 5.60 7.19 9.16
CA LEU A 5 6.54 6.38 8.38
C LEU A 5 7.89 7.11 8.34
N PRO A 6 8.92 6.65 9.07
CA PRO A 6 10.20 7.37 9.16
C PRO A 6 11.01 7.34 7.87
N ILE A 7 10.81 6.34 7.01
CA ILE A 7 11.51 6.21 5.72
C ILE A 7 10.91 7.16 4.68
N ALA A 8 9.59 7.33 4.71
CA ALA A 8 8.87 8.19 3.78
C ALA A 8 8.63 9.61 4.34
N GLU A 9 9.03 9.87 5.58
CA GLU A 9 8.84 11.13 6.31
C GLU A 9 7.39 11.68 6.31
N ILE A 10 6.41 10.78 6.25
CA ILE A 10 4.98 11.13 6.17
C ILE A 10 4.15 10.41 7.24
N SER A 11 3.06 11.06 7.66
CA SER A 11 2.06 10.45 8.52
C SER A 11 0.93 9.87 7.68
N VAL A 12 0.67 8.57 7.83
CA VAL A 12 -0.36 7.84 7.07
C VAL A 12 -1.38 7.23 8.00
N ASN A 13 -2.63 7.18 7.58
CA ASN A 13 -3.67 6.53 8.35
C ASN A 13 -3.53 5.00 8.24
N ILE A 14 -3.46 4.30 9.38
CA ILE A 14 -3.33 2.83 9.43
C ILE A 14 -4.43 2.11 8.63
N PHE A 15 -5.64 2.65 8.61
CA PHE A 15 -6.77 2.06 7.90
C PHE A 15 -6.59 2.10 6.38
N VAL A 16 -5.93 3.14 5.86
CA VAL A 16 -5.64 3.24 4.42
C VAL A 16 -4.63 2.17 4.01
N LEU A 17 -3.58 1.98 4.81
CA LEU A 17 -2.57 0.97 4.55
C LEU A 17 -3.15 -0.45 4.58
N LEU A 18 -4.02 -0.74 5.55
CA LEU A 18 -4.72 -2.03 5.64
C LEU A 18 -5.67 -2.26 4.47
N ALA A 19 -6.47 -1.24 4.09
CA ALA A 19 -7.39 -1.34 2.95
C ALA A 19 -6.63 -1.57 1.63
N MET A 20 -5.52 -0.84 1.41
CA MET A 20 -4.65 -1.04 0.25
C MET A 20 -4.03 -2.44 0.24
N GLY A 21 -3.48 -2.89 1.38
CA GLY A 21 -2.88 -4.23 1.50
C GLY A 21 -3.90 -5.33 1.22
N ALA A 22 -5.12 -5.22 1.76
CA ALA A 22 -6.19 -6.18 1.52
C ALA A 22 -6.64 -6.20 0.05
N ALA A 23 -6.85 -5.02 -0.55
CA ALA A 23 -7.24 -4.91 -1.96
C ALA A 23 -6.18 -5.47 -2.89
N VAL A 24 -4.90 -5.11 -2.68
CA VAL A 24 -3.78 -5.61 -3.49
C VAL A 24 -3.58 -7.10 -3.29
N GLY A 25 -3.62 -7.59 -2.06
CA GLY A 25 -3.50 -9.03 -1.77
C GLY A 25 -4.62 -9.84 -2.43
N PHE A 26 -5.85 -9.33 -2.39
CA PHE A 26 -6.99 -9.96 -3.04
C PHE A 26 -6.81 -10.00 -4.57
N LEU A 27 -6.52 -8.86 -5.21
CA LEU A 27 -6.33 -8.78 -6.65
C LEU A 27 -5.10 -9.60 -7.11
N SER A 28 -4.00 -9.53 -6.38
CA SER A 28 -2.79 -10.33 -6.63
C SER A 28 -3.08 -11.83 -6.54
N GLY A 29 -3.86 -12.25 -5.55
CA GLY A 29 -4.29 -13.65 -5.41
C GLY A 29 -5.23 -14.11 -6.52
N MET A 30 -6.14 -13.25 -6.99
CA MET A 30 -7.07 -13.58 -8.09
C MET A 30 -6.37 -13.71 -9.43
N PHE A 31 -5.46 -12.79 -9.75
CA PHE A 31 -4.81 -12.70 -11.06
C PHE A 31 -3.43 -13.38 -11.11
N GLY A 32 -2.91 -13.84 -9.97
CA GLY A 32 -1.60 -14.48 -9.88
C GLY A 32 -0.41 -13.54 -10.19
N VAL A 33 -0.64 -12.22 -10.21
CA VAL A 33 0.41 -11.21 -10.42
C VAL A 33 1.13 -10.98 -9.11
N GLY A 34 2.47 -10.94 -9.13
CA GLY A 34 3.26 -10.70 -7.91
C GLY A 34 2.83 -9.41 -7.20
N GLY A 35 2.51 -9.48 -5.90
CA GLY A 35 1.93 -8.36 -5.15
C GLY A 35 2.76 -7.07 -5.19
N GLY A 36 4.09 -7.20 -5.33
CA GLY A 36 5.01 -6.08 -5.55
C GLY A 36 4.66 -5.22 -6.79
N PHE A 37 4.19 -5.86 -7.86
CA PHE A 37 3.80 -5.18 -9.10
C PHE A 37 2.62 -4.22 -8.89
N LEU A 38 1.68 -4.56 -8.02
CA LEU A 38 0.49 -3.75 -7.77
C LEU A 38 0.70 -2.76 -6.63
N ILE A 39 1.35 -3.17 -5.53
CA ILE A 39 1.50 -2.29 -4.35
C ILE A 39 2.45 -1.12 -4.61
N THR A 40 3.54 -1.35 -5.36
CA THR A 40 4.57 -0.32 -5.62
C THR A 40 4.00 0.90 -6.37
N PRO A 41 3.31 0.76 -7.53
CA PRO A 41 2.72 1.91 -8.20
C PRO A 41 1.59 2.56 -7.38
N LEU A 42 0.82 1.79 -6.61
CA LEU A 42 -0.23 2.33 -5.75
C LEU A 42 0.33 3.21 -4.62
N LEU A 43 1.44 2.81 -4.01
CA LEU A 43 2.12 3.61 -2.99
C LEU A 43 2.66 4.92 -3.59
N ILE A 44 3.26 4.86 -4.78
CA ILE A 44 3.74 6.05 -5.50
C ILE A 44 2.59 7.01 -5.81
N PHE A 45 1.43 6.51 -6.27
CA PHE A 45 0.24 7.35 -6.46
C PHE A 45 -0.28 7.97 -5.16
N TYR A 46 -0.07 7.29 -4.04
CA TYR A 46 -0.38 7.81 -2.71
C TYR A 46 0.71 8.74 -2.14
N ASN A 47 1.70 9.12 -2.95
CA ASN A 47 2.86 9.94 -2.56
C ASN A 47 3.73 9.28 -1.47
N ILE A 48 3.74 7.96 -1.41
CA ILE A 48 4.69 7.19 -0.60
C ILE A 48 5.77 6.68 -1.55
N PRO A 49 7.02 7.17 -1.46
CA PRO A 49 8.13 6.69 -2.26
C PRO A 49 8.54 5.25 -1.92
#